data_AF-A0A7S0MPZ3-F1
#
_entry.id   AF-A0A7S0MPZ3-F1
#
_cell.length_a   1.000
_cell.length_b   1.000
_cell.length_c   1.000
_cell.angle_alpha   90.00
_cell.angle_beta   90.00
_cell.angle_gamma   90.00
#
_symmetry.space_group_name_H-M   'P 1'
#
loop_
_entity.id
_entity.type
_entity.pdbx_description
1 polymer ?
#
loop_
_entity_poly.entity_id
_entity_poly.type
_entity_poly.pdbx_seq_one_letter_code
_entity_poly.pdbx_strand_id
1 'polypeptide(L)'
;LFSTVTGRCPRFKVQGGTNAENLALQNIQARLRMVIAFLLAQLLPWVRGTTGFLLVLGSANVDEGLRGYLTKYDCSSADLNPIGGISKSDLRRFLRWGADNLG
;
A
#
# COMPACT_ATOMS: atom_id res chain seq x y z
N LEU A 1 8.01 -6.30 20.07
CA LEU A 1 7.60 -5.04 20.73
C LEU A 1 6.24 -5.17 21.42
N PHE A 2 5.10 -5.20 20.69
CA PHE A 2 3.78 -5.20 21.33
C PHE A 2 3.61 -6.32 22.37
N SER A 3 3.96 -7.56 22.02
CA SER A 3 3.90 -8.69 22.95
C SER A 3 4.88 -8.60 24.12
N THR A 4 6.03 -7.96 23.91
CA THR A 4 7.01 -7.69 24.97
C THR A 4 6.46 -6.71 26.00
N VAL A 5 5.71 -5.70 25.56
CA VAL A 5 5.20 -4.63 26.43
C VAL A 5 3.87 -5.01 27.10
N THR A 6 2.97 -5.70 26.39
CA THR A 6 1.60 -5.97 26.87
C THR A 6 1.40 -7.40 27.37
N GLY A 7 2.36 -8.30 27.13
CA GLY A 7 2.20 -9.74 27.37
C GLY A 7 1.19 -10.43 26.44
N ARG A 8 0.60 -9.71 25.47
CA ARG A 8 -0.41 -10.26 24.54
C ARG A 8 0.16 -10.38 23.12
N CYS A 9 -0.09 -11.51 22.48
CA CYS A 9 0.31 -11.75 21.10
C CYS A 9 -0.94 -11.79 20.20
N PRO A 10 -1.21 -10.72 19.41
CA PRO A 10 -2.33 -10.72 18.48
C PRO A 10 -2.11 -11.80 17.41
N ARG A 11 -3.20 -12.46 17.01
CA ARG A 11 -3.15 -13.56 16.02
C ARG A 11 -4.02 -13.24 14.81
N PHE A 12 -3.66 -13.80 13.66
CA PHE A 12 -4.55 -13.74 12.49
C PHE A 12 -5.81 -14.56 12.74
N LYS A 13 -6.89 -14.23 12.05
CA LYS A 13 -8.17 -14.96 12.18
C LYS A 13 -8.01 -16.46 11.86
N VAL A 14 -7.22 -16.78 10.83
CA VAL A 14 -6.88 -18.17 10.45
C VAL A 14 -6.09 -18.93 11.52
N GLN A 15 -5.49 -18.21 12.47
CA GLN A 15 -4.77 -18.76 13.61
C GLN A 15 -5.59 -18.69 14.91
N GLY A 16 -6.91 -18.45 14.83
CA GLY A 16 -7.79 -18.35 16.00
C GLY A 16 -7.82 -16.97 16.67
N GLY A 17 -7.31 -15.92 16.00
CA GLY A 17 -7.41 -14.54 16.47
C GLY A 17 -8.79 -13.92 16.24
N THR A 18 -9.08 -12.83 16.94
CA THR A 18 -10.33 -12.08 16.77
C THR A 18 -10.34 -11.25 15.47
N ASN A 19 -11.52 -10.78 15.04
CA ASN A 19 -11.61 -9.88 13.88
C ASN A 19 -10.78 -8.58 14.10
N ALA A 20 -10.74 -8.07 15.34
CA ALA A 20 -9.99 -6.87 15.69
C ALA A 20 -8.48 -7.10 15.58
N GLU A 21 -7.97 -8.22 16.12
CA GLU A 21 -6.55 -8.59 16.01
C GLU A 21 -6.14 -8.78 14.55
N ASN A 22 -6.96 -9.48 13.78
CA ASN A 22 -6.71 -9.73 12.38
C ASN A 22 -6.64 -8.42 11.56
N LEU A 23 -7.60 -7.52 11.77
CA LEU A 23 -7.59 -6.22 11.09
C LEU A 23 -6.38 -5.37 11.51
N ALA A 24 -6.04 -5.38 12.80
CA ALA A 24 -4.86 -4.67 13.30
C ALA A 24 -3.57 -5.17 12.64
N LEU A 25 -3.38 -6.48 12.54
CA LEU A 25 -2.22 -7.09 11.89
C LEU A 25 -2.15 -6.74 10.40
N GLN A 26 -3.28 -6.80 9.69
CA GLN A 26 -3.35 -6.40 8.27
C GLN A 26 -3.01 -4.91 8.08
N ASN A 27 -3.52 -4.04 8.95
CA ASN A 27 -3.21 -2.60 8.91
C ASN A 27 -1.73 -2.32 9.18
N ILE A 28 -1.11 -3.04 10.12
CA ILE A 28 0.33 -2.91 10.40
C ILE A 28 1.14 -3.35 9.18
N GLN A 29 0.79 -4.48 8.55
CA GLN A 29 1.45 -4.92 7.33
C GLN A 29 1.31 -3.89 6.20
N ALA A 30 0.12 -3.30 6.03
CA ALA A 30 -0.12 -2.27 5.02
C ALA A 30 0.76 -1.03 5.25
N ARG A 31 0.86 -0.54 6.50
CA ARG A 31 1.72 0.60 6.86
C ARG A 31 3.20 0.32 6.71
N LEU A 32 3.65 -0.90 7.04
CA LEU A 32 5.05 -1.28 6.87
C LEU A 32 5.49 -1.24 5.40
N ARG A 33 4.62 -1.64 4.47
CA ARG A 33 4.93 -1.53 3.03
C ARG A 33 5.14 -0.08 2.61
N MET A 34 4.36 0.86 3.13
CA MET A 34 4.55 2.28 2.88
C MET A 34 5.92 2.76 3.38
N VAL A 35 6.29 2.42 4.62
CA VAL A 35 7.60 2.79 5.18
C VAL A 35 8.74 2.24 4.32
N ILE A 36 8.64 0.98 3.87
CA ILE A 36 9.64 0.37 2.99
C ILE A 36 9.70 1.07 1.63
N ALA A 37 8.56 1.45 1.05
CA ALA A 37 8.51 2.17 -0.22
C ALA A 37 9.24 3.52 -0.14
N PHE A 38 9.00 4.31 0.92
CA PHE A 38 9.69 5.59 1.12
C PHE A 38 11.18 5.41 1.45
N LEU A 39 11.54 4.38 2.22
CA LEU A 39 12.94 4.03 2.46
C LEU A 39 13.69 3.78 1.14
N LEU A 40 13.09 2.97 0.25
CA LEU A 40 13.66 2.70 -1.07
C LEU A 40 13.70 3.96 -1.94
N ALA A 41 12.64 4.76 -1.91
CA ALA A 41 12.58 5.99 -2.69
C ALA A 41 13.68 6.99 -2.31
N GLN A 42 14.04 7.05 -1.02
CA GLN A 42 15.09 7.92 -0.52
C GLN A 42 16.50 7.36 -0.74
N LEU A 43 16.69 6.04 -0.63
CA LEU A 43 18.04 5.45 -0.62
C LEU A 43 18.46 4.79 -1.93
N LEU A 44 17.53 4.40 -2.82
CA LEU A 44 17.90 3.79 -4.10
C LEU A 44 18.74 4.72 -4.99
N PRO A 45 18.47 6.03 -5.10
CA PRO A 45 19.36 6.93 -5.82
C PRO A 45 20.78 6.90 -5.25
N TRP A 46 20.92 7.00 -3.92
CA TRP A 46 22.21 6.92 -3.23
C TRP A 46 22.94 5.60 -3.52
N VAL A 47 22.25 4.45 -3.43
CA VAL A 47 22.83 3.13 -3.76
C VAL A 47 23.29 3.08 -5.23
N ARG A 48 22.61 3.78 -6.13
CA ARG A 48 22.93 3.85 -7.57
C ARG A 48 23.97 4.91 -7.92
N GLY A 49 24.54 5.61 -6.92
CA GLY A 49 25.51 6.68 -7.14
C GLY A 49 24.90 7.95 -7.75
N THR A 50 23.58 8.11 -7.69
CA THR A 50 22.88 9.33 -8.13
C THR A 50 22.41 10.16 -6.95
N THR A 51 22.23 11.46 -7.17
CA THR A 51 21.70 12.39 -6.16
C THR A 51 20.19 12.53 -6.31
N GLY A 52 19.50 12.79 -5.20
CA GLY A 52 18.06 13.06 -5.17
C GLY A 52 17.24 11.93 -4.55
N PHE A 53 15.94 11.92 -4.84
CA PHE A 53 14.97 10.97 -4.33
C PHE A 53 14.00 10.56 -5.45
N LEU A 54 13.34 9.41 -5.28
CA LEU A 54 12.28 8.96 -6.18
C LEU A 54 10.92 9.44 -5.66
N LEU A 55 10.00 9.75 -6.57
CA LEU A 55 8.60 9.96 -6.22
C LEU A 55 7.91 8.61 -6.01
N VAL A 56 7.24 8.45 -4.87
CA VAL A 56 6.44 7.27 -4.58
C VAL A 56 5.10 7.41 -5.31
N LEU A 57 4.76 6.43 -6.14
CA LEU A 57 3.49 6.37 -6.86
C LEU A 57 2.50 5.48 -6.11
N GLY A 58 1.31 6.03 -5.85
CA GLY A 58 0.16 5.32 -5.31
C GLY A 58 -0.65 4.66 -6.42
N SER A 59 -1.49 3.70 -6.02
CA SER A 59 -2.32 2.93 -6.95
C SER A 59 -3.77 2.76 -6.46
N ALA A 60 -4.23 3.62 -5.56
CA ALA A 60 -5.63 3.60 -5.11
C ALA A 60 -6.51 4.13 -6.25
N ASN A 61 -7.64 3.47 -6.53
CA ASN A 61 -8.60 3.96 -7.52
C ASN A 61 -9.68 4.85 -6.88
N VAL A 62 -10.46 5.54 -7.71
CA VAL A 62 -11.47 6.50 -7.23
C VAL A 62 -12.55 5.82 -6.36
N ASP A 63 -12.93 4.59 -6.69
CA ASP A 63 -13.97 3.86 -5.96
C ASP A 63 -13.51 3.50 -4.53
N GLU A 64 -12.24 3.11 -4.38
CA GLU A 64 -11.61 2.86 -3.07
C GLU A 64 -11.50 4.15 -2.25
N GLY A 65 -11.10 5.26 -2.89
CA GLY A 65 -11.03 6.57 -2.25
C GLY A 65 -12.40 7.06 -1.75
N LEU A 66 -13.44 6.96 -2.59
CA LEU A 66 -14.80 7.38 -2.25
C LEU A 66 -15.40 6.59 -1.09
N ARG A 67 -15.12 5.28 -1.01
CA ARG A 67 -15.61 4.42 0.07
C ARG A 67 -14.76 4.48 1.32
N GLY A 68 -13.58 5.11 1.27
CA GLY A 68 -12.58 5.01 2.33
C GLY A 68 -12.10 3.57 2.54
N TYR A 69 -12.15 2.73 1.50
CA TYR A 69 -11.77 1.32 1.57
C TYR A 69 -10.24 1.17 1.40
N LEU A 70 -9.51 1.67 2.39
CA LEU A 70 -8.05 1.70 2.43
C LEU A 70 -7.55 1.75 3.88
N THR A 71 -6.29 1.38 4.12
CA THR A 71 -5.70 1.58 5.44
C THR A 71 -5.10 2.96 5.51
N LYS A 72 -5.49 3.77 6.50
CA LYS A 72 -4.89 5.09 6.69
C LYS A 72 -3.36 4.98 6.83
N TYR A 73 -2.64 5.75 6.01
CA TYR A 73 -1.18 5.77 5.91
C TYR A 73 -0.54 4.45 5.44
N ASP A 74 -1.23 3.69 4.59
CA ASP A 74 -0.61 2.63 3.80
C ASP A 74 -0.10 3.17 2.44
N CYS A 75 0.15 2.28 1.49
CA CYS A 75 0.59 2.62 0.13
C CYS A 75 -0.44 3.44 -0.68
N SER A 76 -1.66 3.70 -0.16
CA SER A 76 -2.58 4.69 -0.71
C SER A 76 -2.10 6.12 -0.47
N SER A 77 -1.23 6.34 0.53
CA SER A 77 -0.62 7.63 0.86
C SER A 77 0.77 7.72 0.24
N ALA A 78 0.80 8.09 -1.03
CA ALA A 78 2.00 8.27 -1.83
C ALA A 78 2.15 9.76 -2.25
N ASP A 79 3.26 10.13 -2.88
CA ASP A 79 3.48 11.50 -3.34
C ASP A 79 2.51 11.89 -4.45
N LEU A 80 2.29 10.97 -5.40
CA LEU A 80 1.38 11.13 -6.53
C LEU A 80 0.59 9.86 -6.75
N ASN A 81 -0.64 9.98 -7.25
CA ASN A 81 -1.46 8.84 -7.65
C ASN A 81 -2.09 9.09 -9.03
N PRO A 82 -1.50 8.56 -10.12
CA PRO A 82 -1.97 8.81 -11.49
C PRO A 82 -3.31 8.16 -11.80
N ILE A 83 -3.72 7.14 -11.03
CA ILE A 83 -4.98 6.41 -11.23
C ILE A 83 -6.05 6.76 -10.20
N GLY A 84 -5.78 7.72 -9.32
CA GLY A 84 -6.67 8.12 -8.22
C GLY A 84 -8.03 8.64 -8.65
N GLY A 85 -8.13 9.18 -9.87
CA GLY A 85 -9.38 9.66 -10.46
C GLY A 85 -10.10 8.67 -11.38
N ILE A 86 -9.60 7.44 -11.51
CA ILE A 86 -10.10 6.46 -12.48
C ILE A 86 -10.91 5.39 -11.77
N SER A 87 -12.08 5.03 -12.34
CA SER A 87 -12.91 3.93 -11.83
C SER A 87 -12.22 2.57 -11.99
N LYS A 88 -12.57 1.63 -11.11
CA LYS A 88 -12.07 0.26 -11.15
C LYS A 88 -12.51 -0.47 -12.42
N SER A 89 -13.68 -0.16 -12.97
CA SER A 89 -14.12 -0.67 -14.26
C SER A 89 -13.25 -0.16 -15.41
N ASP A 90 -12.92 1.13 -15.41
CA ASP A 90 -12.12 1.73 -16.47
C ASP A 90 -10.67 1.24 -16.40
N LEU A 91 -10.10 1.09 -15.20
CA LEU A 91 -8.77 0.48 -15.04
C LEU A 91 -8.72 -0.94 -15.60
N ARG A 92 -9.74 -1.75 -15.35
CA ARG A 92 -9.81 -3.12 -15.93
C ARG A 92 -9.89 -3.09 -17.45
N ARG A 93 -10.66 -2.17 -18.03
CA ARG A 93 -10.74 -1.99 -19.49
C ARG A 93 -9.42 -1.51 -20.06
N PHE A 94 -8.77 -0.56 -19.40
CA PHE A 94 -7.47 -0.04 -19.78
C PHE A 94 -6.39 -1.14 -19.75
N LEU A 95 -6.39 -2.00 -18.74
CA LEU A 95 -5.46 -3.14 -18.68
C LEU A 95 -5.66 -4.13 -19.84
N ARG A 96 -6.90 -4.44 -20.21
CA ARG A 96 -7.19 -5.29 -21.39
C ARG A 96 -6.71 -4.63 -22.68
N TRP A 97 -7.07 -3.36 -22.88
CA TRP A 97 -6.60 -2.61 -24.04
C TRP A 97 -5.06 -2.54 -24.10
N GLY A 98 -4.40 -2.29 -22.96
CA GLY A 98 -2.95 -2.28 -22.86
C GLY A 98 -2.30 -3.62 -23.20
N ALA A 99 -2.92 -4.73 -22.79
CA ALA A 99 -2.47 -6.08 -23.17
C ALA A 99 -2.64 -6.39 -24.66
N ASP A 100 -3.58 -5.75 -25.35
CA ASP A 100 -3.77 -5.96 -26.80
C ASP A 100 -2.92 -5.01 -27.66
N ASN A 101 -2.49 -3.85 -27.12
CA ASN A 101 -1.92 -2.75 -27.91
C ASN A 101 -0.51 -2.30 -27.49
N LEU A 102 -0.08 -2.58 -26.25
CA LEU A 102 1.20 -2.11 -25.69
C LEU A 102 2.16 -3.24 -25.30
N GLY A 103 1.75 -4.50 -25.41
CA GLY A 103 2.55 -5.68 -25.09
C GLY A 103 2.11 -6.90 -25.85
#